data_AF-A0A9P7J2G3-F1
#
_entry.id   AF-A0A9P7J2G3-F1
#
_cell.length_a   1.000
_cell.length_b   1.000
_cell.length_c   1.000
_cell.angle_alpha   90.00
_cell.angle_beta   90.00
_cell.angle_gamma   90.00
#
_symmetry.space_group_name_H-M   'P 1'
#
loop_
_entity.id
_entity.type
_entity.pdbx_description
1 polymer ?
#
loop_
_entity_poly.entity_id
_entity_poly.type
_entity_poly.pdbx_seq_one_letter_code
_entity_poly.pdbx_strand_id
1 'polypeptide(L)'
;YLAQSPKPDNNLLTSIDRSLTLFHDNKDVIMTLGARMGVKRVIDNWHIPKLELMQSITTSTCQVGALIQWPADATEHVHVSEIKDPA
;
A
#
# COMPACT_ATOMS: atom_id res chain seq x y z
N TYR A 1 -2.74 -28.54 4.84
CA TYR A 1 -1.90 -28.42 3.63
C TYR A 1 -1.48 -26.97 3.54
N LEU A 2 -0.36 -26.60 4.19
CA LEU A 2 0.17 -25.23 4.16
C LEU A 2 0.89 -25.09 2.82
N ALA A 3 0.22 -24.49 1.84
CA ALA A 3 0.84 -24.14 0.57
C ALA A 3 2.07 -23.29 0.88
N GLN A 4 3.22 -23.74 0.39
CA GLN A 4 4.49 -23.05 0.51
C GLN A 4 4.34 -21.67 -0.15
N SER A 5 4.15 -20.62 0.66
CA SER A 5 4.41 -19.26 0.20
C SER A 5 5.91 -19.21 -0.06
N PRO A 6 6.37 -18.96 -1.30
CA PRO A 6 7.79 -18.81 -1.57
C PRO A 6 8.36 -17.79 -0.59
N LYS A 7 9.53 -18.08 0.01
CA LYS A 7 10.22 -17.07 0.82
C LYS A 7 10.24 -15.77 0.02
N PRO A 8 9.77 -14.66 0.60
CA PRO A 8 9.73 -13.40 -0.12
C PRO A 8 11.15 -13.11 -0.62
N ASP A 9 11.31 -13.06 -1.93
CA ASP A 9 12.59 -12.71 -2.55
C ASP A 9 12.91 -11.27 -2.15
N ASN A 10 14.08 -11.05 -1.54
CA ASN A 10 14.51 -9.71 -1.13
C ASN A 10 14.49 -8.73 -2.31
N ASN A 11 14.72 -9.21 -3.54
CA ASN A 11 14.62 -8.40 -4.75
C ASN A 11 13.18 -7.94 -5.02
N LEU A 12 12.19 -8.82 -4.78
CA LEU A 12 10.77 -8.48 -4.91
C LEU A 12 10.37 -7.41 -3.89
N LEU A 13 10.78 -7.56 -2.63
CA LEU A 13 10.51 -6.58 -1.58
C LEU A 13 11.13 -5.21 -1.90
N THR A 14 12.39 -5.21 -2.36
CA THR A 14 13.09 -3.98 -2.77
C THR A 14 12.39 -3.31 -3.97
N SER A 15 11.89 -4.09 -4.92
CA SER A 15 11.14 -3.57 -6.07
C SER A 15 9.81 -2.91 -5.67
N ILE A 16 9.08 -3.54 -4.74
CA ILE A 16 7.83 -2.99 -4.19
C ILE A 16 8.11 -1.68 -3.46
N ASP A 17 9.11 -1.68 -2.59
CA ASP A 17 9.49 -0.51 -1.80
C ASP A 17 9.91 0.67 -2.67
N ARG A 18 10.73 0.40 -3.71
CA ARG A 18 11.14 1.42 -4.69
C ARG A 18 9.97 1.96 -5.47
N SER A 19 9.04 1.11 -5.88
CA SER A 19 7.86 1.51 -6.68
C SER A 19 6.91 2.37 -5.85
N LEU A 20 6.69 2.00 -4.58
CA LEU A 20 5.90 2.79 -3.64
C LEU A 20 6.57 4.14 -3.36
N THR A 21 7.87 4.14 -3.05
CA THR A 21 8.64 5.38 -2.82
C THR A 21 8.53 6.32 -4.02
N LEU A 22 8.79 5.81 -5.23
CA LEU A 22 8.67 6.60 -6.46
C LEU A 22 7.26 7.18 -6.64
N PHE A 23 6.21 6.40 -6.36
CA PHE A 23 4.84 6.89 -6.44
C PHE A 23 4.58 8.03 -5.45
N HIS A 24 5.06 7.90 -4.22
CA HIS A 24 4.90 8.91 -3.17
C HIS A 24 5.72 10.17 -3.44
N ASP A 25 6.94 10.04 -3.99
CA ASP A 25 7.76 11.18 -4.40
C ASP A 25 7.09 12.01 -5.51
N ASN A 26 6.25 11.37 -6.33
CA ASN A 26 5.50 12.03 -7.40
C ASN A 26 4.11 12.51 -6.98
N LYS A 27 3.75 12.43 -5.70
CA LYS A 27 2.44 12.85 -5.15
C LYS A 27 2.04 14.26 -5.59
N ASP A 28 2.93 15.23 -5.41
CA ASP A 28 2.63 16.64 -5.67
C ASP A 28 2.39 16.90 -7.16
N VAL A 29 3.15 16.21 -8.01
CA VAL A 29 2.99 16.28 -9.48
C VAL A 29 1.64 15.67 -9.89
N ILE A 30 1.27 14.51 -9.33
CA ILE A 30 -0.01 13.84 -9.60
C ILE A 30 -1.19 14.73 -9.16
N MET A 31 -1.07 15.40 -8.01
CA MET A 31 -2.09 16.35 -7.52
C MET A 31 -2.19 17.58 -8.41
N THR A 32 -1.05 18.19 -8.76
CA THR A 32 -0.99 19.40 -9.59
C THR A 32 -1.56 19.16 -10.98
N LEU A 33 -1.30 18.00 -11.57
CA LEU A 33 -1.84 17.60 -12.88
C LEU A 33 -3.33 17.22 -12.84
N GLY A 34 -3.96 17.18 -11.66
CA GLY A 34 -5.33 16.71 -11.51
C GLY A 34 -5.53 15.25 -11.94
N ALA A 35 -4.46 14.46 -11.95
CA ALA A 35 -4.48 13.08 -12.46
C ALA A 35 -5.29 12.14 -11.54
N ARG A 36 -5.53 12.54 -10.29
CA ARG A 36 -6.41 11.83 -9.37
C ARG A 36 -7.87 12.16 -9.66
N MET A 37 -8.46 11.38 -10.57
CA MET A 37 -9.86 11.51 -10.97
C MET A 37 -10.75 10.52 -10.21
N GLY A 38 -11.81 11.03 -9.60
CA GLY A 38 -12.98 10.23 -9.23
C GLY A 38 -13.93 10.08 -10.42
N VAL A 39 -15.03 9.36 -10.23
CA VAL A 39 -16.02 9.06 -11.28
C VAL A 39 -16.57 10.32 -11.98
N LYS A 40 -16.61 11.47 -11.29
CA LYS A 40 -17.21 12.71 -11.80
C LYS A 40 -16.35 13.96 -11.67
N ARG A 41 -15.27 13.93 -10.88
CA ARG A 41 -14.45 15.12 -10.57
C ARG A 41 -13.05 14.73 -10.14
N VAL A 42 -12.11 15.66 -10.30
CA VAL A 42 -10.79 15.60 -9.66
C VAL A 42 -10.97 15.50 -8.15
N ILE A 43 -10.18 14.65 -7.50
CA ILE A 43 -10.05 14.58 -6.05
C ILE A 43 -8.82 15.38 -5.67
N ASP A 44 -9.03 16.44 -4.89
CA ASP A 44 -8.03 17.43 -4.47
C ASP A 44 -7.23 17.04 -3.22
N ASN A 45 -7.64 15.97 -2.54
CA ASN A 45 -6.92 15.41 -1.41
C ASN A 45 -6.04 14.23 -1.82
N TRP A 46 -5.00 13.98 -1.02
CA TRP A 46 -4.18 12.78 -1.08
C TRP A 46 -4.57 11.78 0.02
N HIS A 47 -5.82 11.34 0.04
CA HIS A 47 -6.25 10.28 0.97
C HIS A 47 -6.51 8.97 0.21
N ILE A 48 -5.49 8.11 0.05
CA ILE A 48 -5.64 6.77 -0.55
C ILE A 48 -5.26 5.72 0.51
N PRO A 49 -6.16 5.40 1.44
CA PRO A 49 -5.89 4.53 2.58
C PRO A 49 -5.23 3.19 2.22
N LYS A 50 -5.67 2.59 1.10
CA LYS A 50 -5.11 1.32 0.63
C LYS A 50 -3.67 1.44 0.16
N LEU A 51 -3.27 2.56 -0.45
CA LEU A 51 -1.89 2.79 -0.87
C LEU A 51 -0.99 3.15 0.32
N GLU A 52 -1.51 3.89 1.29
CA GLU A 52 -0.80 4.16 2.55
C GLU A 52 -0.54 2.87 3.32
N LEU A 53 -1.53 1.96 3.38
CA LEU A 53 -1.35 0.63 3.95
C LEU A 53 -0.29 -0.20 3.21
N MET A 54 -0.14 -0.03 1.90
CA MET A 54 0.85 -0.81 1.13
C MET A 54 2.29 -0.50 1.54
N GLN A 55 2.57 0.66 2.16
CA GLN A 55 3.90 0.99 2.69
C GLN A 55 4.32 0.08 3.86
N SER A 56 3.36 -0.42 4.65
CA SER A 56 3.67 -1.32 5.77
C SER A 56 3.87 -2.77 5.33
N ILE A 57 3.50 -3.14 4.09
CA ILE A 57 3.61 -4.53 3.62
C ILE A 57 5.06 -5.01 3.58
N THR A 58 5.99 -4.16 3.14
CA THR A 58 7.41 -4.51 3.07
C THR A 58 7.97 -4.77 4.47
N THR A 59 7.69 -3.87 5.41
CA THR A 59 8.18 -3.97 6.80
C THR A 59 7.52 -5.13 7.55
N SER A 60 6.21 -5.33 7.40
CA SER A 60 5.48 -6.47 7.98
C SER A 60 5.95 -7.82 7.40
N THR A 61 6.24 -7.88 6.11
CA THR A 61 6.75 -9.10 5.46
C THR A 61 8.15 -9.47 5.98
N CYS A 62 9.02 -8.48 6.17
CA CYS A 62 10.34 -8.68 6.78
C CYS A 62 10.25 -9.18 8.23
N GLN A 63 9.31 -8.65 9.02
CA GLN A 63 9.11 -9.05 10.42
C GLN A 63 8.52 -10.47 10.56
N VAL A 64 7.58 -10.83 9.69
CA VAL A 64 6.90 -12.15 9.73
C VAL A 64 7.69 -13.24 8.99
N GLY A 65 8.61 -12.86 8.10
CA GLY A 65 9.46 -13.80 7.35
C GLY A 65 8.72 -14.56 6.24
N ALA A 66 7.48 -14.15 5.94
CA ALA A 66 6.65 -14.70 4.88
C ALA A 66 5.82 -13.58 4.26
N LEU A 67 5.55 -13.67 2.95
CA LEU A 67 4.61 -12.77 2.30
C LEU A 67 3.23 -13.02 2.93
N ILE A 68 2.75 -12.06 3.71
CA ILE A 68 1.44 -12.16 4.34
C ILE A 68 0.42 -12.06 3.21
N GLN A 69 -0.24 -13.17 2.90
CA GLN A 69 -1.47 -13.13 2.12
C GLN A 69 -2.51 -12.48 3.02
N TRP A 70 -2.72 -11.18 2.86
CA TRP A 70 -3.80 -10.48 3.55
C TRP A 70 -5.12 -10.90 2.87
N PRO A 71 -5.99 -11.70 3.51
CA PRO A 71 -7.33 -11.89 2.98
C PRO A 71 -8.03 -10.52 2.95
N ALA A 72 -8.94 -10.33 1.99
CA ALA A 72 -9.65 -9.07 1.81
C ALA A 72 -10.26 -8.56 3.14
N ASP A 73 -10.80 -9.47 3.97
CA ASP A 73 -11.39 -9.19 5.29
C ASP A 73 -10.40 -8.59 6.29
N ALA A 74 -9.15 -9.08 6.36
CA ALA A 74 -8.16 -8.54 7.29
C ALA A 74 -7.71 -7.13 6.86
N THR A 75 -7.68 -6.88 5.56
CA THR A 75 -7.34 -5.56 4.99
C THR A 75 -8.46 -4.56 5.26
N GLU A 76 -9.72 -5.00 5.21
CA GLU A 76 -10.89 -4.20 5.58
C GLU A 76 -10.92 -3.88 7.07
N HIS A 77 -10.64 -4.87 7.93
CA HIS A 77 -10.58 -4.65 9.37
C HIS A 77 -9.48 -3.65 9.75
N VAL A 78 -8.27 -3.78 9.19
CA VAL A 78 -7.18 -2.81 9.39
C VAL A 78 -7.54 -1.43 8.81
N HIS A 79 -8.21 -1.38 7.66
CA HIS A 79 -8.69 -0.13 7.07
C HIS A 79 -9.69 0.60 7.99
N VAL A 80 -10.57 -0.15 8.66
CA VAL A 80 -11.57 0.39 9.59
C VAL A 80 -10.98 0.72 10.97
N SER A 81 -10.04 -0.08 11.48
CA SER A 81 -9.50 0.09 12.84
C SER A 81 -8.29 1.04 12.91
N GLU A 82 -7.40 1.02 11.92
CA GLU A 82 -6.10 1.70 11.99
C GLU A 82 -5.95 2.93 11.07
N ILE A 83 -6.74 3.02 9.99
CA ILE A 83 -6.51 4.04 8.91
C ILE A 83 -7.56 5.15 8.92
N LYS A 84 -8.53 5.10 9.85
CA LYS A 84 -9.67 6.03 9.83
C LYS A 84 -9.30 7.47 10.16
N ASP A 85 -8.18 7.69 10.86
CA ASP A 85 -7.61 9.00 11.14
C ASP A 85 -6.09 8.98 10.94
N PRO A 86 -5.57 9.54 9.83
CA PRO A 86 -4.14 9.77 9.68
C PRO A 86 -3.67 10.87 10.65
N ALA A 87 -2.45 10.74 11.18
CA ALA A 87 -1.76 11.77 11.97
C ALA A 87 -1.45 13.03 11.16
#